data_AF-A0A2K3K3G1-F1
#
_entry.id   AF-A0A2K3K3G1-F1
#
_cell.length_a   1.000
_cell.length_b   1.000
_cell.length_c   1.000
_cell.angle_alpha   90.00
_cell.angle_beta   90.00
_cell.angle_gamma   90.00
#
_symmetry.space_group_name_H-M   'P 1'
#
loop_
_entity.id
_entity.type
_entity.pdbx_description
1 polymer ?
#
loop_
_entity_poly.entity_id
_entity_poly.type
_entity_poly.pdbx_seq_one_letter_code
_entity_poly.pdbx_strand_id
1 'polypeptide(L)' 'MNGTQYLETLTYGEYNNFGPGAKLDNRLKWFGYSILNEKEAQEFTVDKFIQGDLWLPSNGINYTAGL' A
#
# COMPACT_ATOMS: atom_id res chain seq x y z
N MET A 1 -14.65 -24.47 3.60
CA MET A 1 -14.16 -23.14 3.17
C MET A 1 -12.79 -23.35 2.56
N ASN A 2 -12.55 -22.82 1.35
CA ASN A 2 -11.30 -23.09 0.62
C ASN A 2 -10.23 -22.07 1.06
N GLY A 3 -9.36 -22.46 1.99
CA GLY A 3 -8.42 -21.56 2.69
C GLY A 3 -7.30 -20.95 1.82
N THR A 4 -7.29 -21.25 0.52
CA THR A 4 -6.27 -20.80 -0.44
C THR A 4 -6.84 -19.95 -1.58
N GLN A 5 -8.13 -19.66 -1.56
CA GLN A 5 -8.77 -18.89 -2.61
C GLN A 5 -8.14 -17.49 -2.71
N TYR A 6 -7.79 -17.07 -3.93
CA TYR A 6 -7.21 -15.77 -4.28
C TYR A 6 -5.78 -15.47 -3.79
N LEU A 7 -5.11 -16.39 -3.09
CA LEU A 7 -3.75 -16.14 -2.59
C LEU A 7 -2.70 -15.94 -3.70
N GLU A 8 -3.01 -16.42 -4.92
CA GLU A 8 -2.18 -16.24 -6.11
C GLU A 8 -2.53 -14.98 -6.92
N THR A 9 -3.68 -14.36 -6.65
CA THR A 9 -4.19 -13.22 -7.43
C THR A 9 -4.31 -11.93 -6.62
N LEU A 10 -4.23 -11.99 -5.30
CA LEU A 10 -4.22 -10.80 -4.45
C LEU A 10 -2.93 -9.99 -4.62
N THR A 11 -2.96 -8.74 -4.17
CA THR A 11 -1.76 -7.91 -4.02
C THR A 11 -1.73 -7.32 -2.62
N TYR A 12 -0.73 -7.68 -1.82
CA TYR A 12 -0.42 -7.12 -0.51
C TYR A 12 1.02 -6.60 -0.50
N GLY A 13 1.18 -5.31 -0.15
CA GLY A 13 2.47 -4.64 -0.11
C GLY A 13 2.77 -4.06 1.27
N GLU A 14 4.02 -4.16 1.72
CA GLU A 14 4.54 -3.42 2.87
C GLU A 14 5.66 -2.46 2.42
N TYR A 15 5.60 -1.20 2.86
CA TYR A 15 6.62 -0.17 2.57
C TYR A 15 6.96 0.60 3.84
N ASN A 16 8.23 0.62 4.22
CA ASN A 16 8.80 1.46 5.29
C ASN A 16 8.01 1.49 6.62
N ASN A 17 7.35 0.39 6.98
CA ASN A 17 6.66 0.24 8.26
C ASN A 17 7.67 0.23 9.42
N PHE A 18 7.31 0.79 10.56
CA PHE A 18 8.16 0.84 11.75
C PHE A 18 7.45 0.34 13.02
N GLY A 19 8.24 -0.01 14.04
CA GLY A 19 7.76 -0.50 15.32
C GLY A 19 7.84 -2.03 15.49
N PRO A 20 7.48 -2.57 16.69
CA PRO A 20 7.73 -3.98 17.04
C PRO A 20 7.07 -5.02 16.11
N GLY A 21 5.96 -4.67 15.45
CA GLY A 21 5.21 -5.56 14.53
C GLY A 21 5.65 -5.49 13.06
N ALA A 22 6.57 -4.57 12.71
CA ALA A 22 6.95 -4.31 11.32
C ALA A 22 7.99 -5.30 10.78
N LYS A 23 8.52 -6.22 11.60
CA LYS A 23 9.46 -7.25 11.15
C LYS A 23 8.82 -8.15 10.09
N LEU A 24 9.57 -8.39 9.02
CA LEU A 24 9.11 -9.11 7.83
C LEU A 24 9.39 -10.63 7.90
N ASP A 25 10.26 -11.06 8.82
CA ASP A 25 10.82 -12.43 8.89
C ASP A 25 9.79 -13.56 8.96
N ASN A 26 8.58 -13.27 9.47
CA ASN A 26 7.51 -14.25 9.68
C ASN A 26 6.29 -14.01 8.80
N ARG A 27 6.43 -13.24 7.72
CA ARG A 27 5.34 -12.99 6.77
C ARG A 27 5.08 -14.23 5.91
N LEU A 28 3.81 -14.41 5.54
CA LEU A 28 3.37 -15.49 4.65
C LEU A 28 3.95 -15.28 3.24
N LYS A 29 4.36 -16.36 2.58
CA LYS A 29 5.02 -16.32 1.27
C LYS A 29 4.03 -16.43 0.10
N TRP A 30 2.92 -15.72 0.19
CA TRP A 30 1.93 -15.72 -0.89
C TRP A 30 2.50 -15.06 -2.13
N PHE A 31 2.13 -15.55 -3.32
CA PHE A 31 2.59 -14.98 -4.59
C PHE A 31 2.26 -13.48 -4.70
N GLY A 32 1.10 -13.10 -4.18
CA GLY A 32 0.64 -11.72 -4.13
C GLY A 32 1.28 -10.83 -3.06
N TYR A 33 2.18 -11.33 -2.22
CA TYR A 33 2.84 -10.53 -1.18
C TYR A 33 4.20 -10.00 -1.64
N SER A 34 4.43 -8.70 -1.50
CA SER A 34 5.70 -8.06 -1.84
C SER A 34 6.12 -6.99 -0.83
N ILE A 35 7.43 -6.82 -0.70
CA ILE A 35 8.03 -5.66 -0.04
C ILE A 35 8.21 -4.61 -1.13
N LEU A 36 7.53 -3.48 -1.00
CA LEU A 36 7.52 -2.47 -2.04
C LEU A 36 8.81 -1.65 -2.00
N ASN A 37 9.26 -1.21 -3.16
CA ASN A 37 10.19 -0.09 -3.26
C ASN A 37 9.42 1.25 -3.30
N GLU A 38 10.15 2.37 -3.21
CA GLU A 38 9.55 3.72 -3.19
C GLU A 38 8.69 4.00 -4.43
N LYS A 39 9.14 3.59 -5.62
CA LYS A 39 8.38 3.79 -6.86
C LYS A 39 7.07 3.01 -6.85
N GLU A 40 7.08 1.77 -6.36
CA GLU A 40 5.87 0.97 -6.23
C GLU A 40 4.91 1.54 -5.18
N ALA A 41 5.44 2.01 -4.04
CA ALA A 41 4.64 2.63 -2.99
C ALA A 41 4.02 3.96 -3.43
N GLN A 42 4.72 4.72 -4.29
CA GLN A 42 4.22 5.98 -4.85
C GLN A 42 2.90 5.81 -5.62
N GLU A 43 2.66 4.67 -6.26
CA GLU A 43 1.40 4.44 -7.00
C GLU A 43 0.16 4.41 -6.09
N PHE A 44 0.37 4.25 -4.77
CA PHE A 44 -0.68 4.19 -3.76
C PHE A 44 -0.85 5.50 -2.96
N THR A 45 -0.14 6.58 -3.33
CA THR A 45 -0.28 7.90 -2.69
C THR A 45 -1.54 8.64 -3.16
N VAL A 46 -1.88 9.71 -2.44
CA VAL A 46 -3.09 10.50 -2.68
C VAL A 46 -3.11 11.13 -4.07
N ASP A 47 -1.98 11.67 -4.52
CA ASP A 47 -1.85 12.29 -5.85
C ASP A 47 -1.96 11.26 -6.99
N LYS A 48 -1.44 10.04 -6.81
CA LYS A 48 -1.44 8.99 -7.83
C LYS A 48 -2.72 8.18 -7.87
N PHE A 49 -3.13 7.63 -6.73
CA PHE A 49 -4.19 6.63 -6.70
C PHE A 49 -5.58 7.24 -6.89
N ILE A 50 -5.83 8.39 -6.25
CA ILE A 50 -7.15 9.04 -6.24
C ILE A 50 -7.15 10.44 -6.85
N GLN A 51 -6.03 10.88 -7.43
CA GLN A 51 -5.88 12.20 -8.04
C GLN A 51 -6.32 13.32 -7.09
N GLY A 52 -5.95 13.20 -5.81
CA GLY A 52 -6.44 14.04 -4.72
C GLY A 52 -6.22 15.53 -4.95
N ASP A 53 -5.14 15.90 -5.64
CA ASP A 53 -4.81 17.29 -5.99
C ASP A 53 -5.90 18.01 -6.79
N LEU A 54 -6.76 17.26 -7.50
CA LEU A 54 -7.84 17.84 -8.30
C LEU A 54 -9.05 18.27 -7.46
N TRP A 55 -9.23 17.73 -6.25
CA TRP A 55 -10.50 17.89 -5.53
C TRP A 55 -10.36 18.09 -4.01
N LEU A 56 -9.30 17.61 -3.35
CA LEU A 56 -9.14 17.81 -1.92
C LEU A 56 -8.92 19.29 -1.52
N PRO A 57 -8.08 20.09 -2.23
CA PRO A 57 -7.86 21.48 -1.86
C PRO A 57 -9.13 22.34 -1.94
N SER A 58 -9.97 22.11 -2.97
CA SER A 58 -11.21 22.88 -3.17
C SER A 58 -12.28 22.58 -2.12
N ASN A 59 -12.18 21.44 -1.44
CA ASN A 59 -13.03 21.07 -0.32
C ASN A 59 -12.44 21.51 1.05
N GLY A 60 -11.30 22.23 1.04
CA GLY A 60 -10.65 22.71 2.26
C GLY A 60 -10.05 21.58 3.12
N ILE A 61 -9.79 20.41 2.53
CA ILE A 61 -9.25 19.25 3.23
C ILE A 61 -7.72 19.33 3.20
N ASN A 62 -7.07 19.28 4.37
CA ASN A 62 -5.62 19.15 4.47
C ASN A 62 -5.20 17.70 4.27
N TYR A 63 -4.19 17.47 3.42
CA TYR A 63 -3.66 16.14 3.11
C TYR A 63 -2.19 16.21 2.70
N THR A 64 -1.51 15.05 2.70
CA THR A 64 -0.19 14.86 2.10
C THR A 64 -0.37 14.16 0.76
N ALA A 65 0.15 14.75 -0.31
CA ALA A 65 -0.07 14.29 -1.68
C ALA A 65 0.70 12.99 -2.00
N GLY A 66 1.99 12.96 -1.70
CA GLY A 66 2.93 11.86 -2.01
C GLY A 66 3.54 11.20 -0.77
N LEU A 67 4.67 10.49 -0.99
CA LEU A 67 5.53 9.93 0.06
C LEU A 67 6.49 10.97 0.64
#